data_AF-A0A969SGN2-F1
#
_entry.id   AF-A0A969SGN2-F1
#
_cell.length_a   1.000
_cell.length_b   1.000
_cell.length_c   1.000
_cell.angle_alpha   90.00
_cell.angle_beta   90.00
_cell.angle_gamma   90.00
#
_symmetry.space_group_name_H-M   'P 1'
#
loop_
_entity.id
_entity.type
_entity.pdbx_description
1 polymer ?
#
loop_
_entity_poly.entity_id
_entity_poly.type
_entity_poly.pdbx_seq_one_letter_code
_entity_poly.pdbx_strand_id
1 'polypeptide(L)'
;MLFIDQFEEIFTLCQDEEERKAFINLVVQEVKTNERQTRIILTIRGDFLNRCADYLEIAALINSVPPTSFILTPMSFTELEEAIEKPANLHGVTFERGLVSQIAQDVINRPGALPILQYALKELWRVCIEKPESPEPFLTHKGYEEIGGVKGALDKRATILHQSLTSVDQEFVRRLFMELVQLTESGEVTRRRASWNRLEAVADSQPQMQRVVGLLAGSQQRLIITDANTVEVAHEALLSEWKLLNSWIAENQENIRLGRSLDEDCQEWHQRFNQSDDALLTGAKLAKIAEWVERTQPRLTPMETEFFLEEFGEAQQRNSS
;
A
#
# COMPACT_ATOMS: atom_id res chain seq x y z
N MET A 1 -3.83 18.12 23.50
CA MET A 1 -3.59 18.12 22.04
C MET A 1 -3.95 16.75 21.54
N LEU A 2 -4.88 16.66 20.60
CA LEU A 2 -5.35 15.43 19.98
C LEU A 2 -4.79 15.39 18.55
N PHE A 3 -4.12 14.30 18.20
CA PHE A 3 -3.62 14.07 16.85
C PHE A 3 -4.45 12.94 16.24
N ILE A 4 -5.09 13.23 15.11
CA ILE A 4 -5.88 12.27 14.35
C ILE A 4 -5.14 12.08 13.03
N ASP A 5 -4.41 10.97 12.93
CA ASP A 5 -3.65 10.61 11.73
C ASP A 5 -4.54 9.83 10.75
N GLN A 6 -4.23 9.89 9.45
CA GLN A 6 -4.93 9.13 8.40
C GLN A 6 -6.45 9.30 8.44
N PHE A 7 -6.92 10.55 8.54
CA PHE A 7 -8.35 10.84 8.65
C PHE A 7 -9.17 10.30 7.48
N GLU A 8 -8.57 10.05 6.31
CA GLU A 8 -9.23 9.41 5.19
C GLU A 8 -9.84 8.03 5.50
N GLU A 9 -9.38 7.34 6.55
CA GLU A 9 -9.88 6.01 6.91
C GLU A 9 -11.37 6.01 7.28
N ILE A 10 -11.92 7.15 7.69
CA ILE A 10 -13.37 7.27 7.92
C ILE A 10 -14.16 7.11 6.62
N PHE A 11 -13.56 7.40 5.45
CA PHE A 11 -14.22 7.26 4.15
C PHE A 11 -13.99 5.89 3.52
N THR A 12 -12.95 5.17 3.93
CA THR A 12 -12.53 3.90 3.32
C THR A 12 -12.86 2.67 4.16
N LEU A 13 -12.76 2.75 5.49
CA LEU A 13 -12.98 1.62 6.40
C LEU A 13 -14.37 1.65 7.07
N CYS A 14 -14.91 2.84 7.33
CA CYS A 14 -16.22 2.98 7.95
C CYS A 14 -17.31 2.90 6.88
N GLN A 15 -18.11 1.83 6.93
CA GLN A 15 -19.22 1.60 6.01
C GLN A 15 -20.54 2.28 6.46
N ASP A 16 -20.68 2.59 7.75
CA ASP A 16 -21.85 3.28 8.29
C ASP A 16 -21.72 4.81 8.18
N GLU A 17 -22.60 5.42 7.38
CA GLU A 17 -22.62 6.87 7.18
C GLU A 17 -23.00 7.64 8.46
N GLU A 18 -23.88 7.10 9.29
CA GLU A 18 -24.34 7.76 10.51
C GLU A 18 -23.24 7.74 11.59
N GLU A 19 -22.49 6.65 11.72
CA GLU A 19 -21.32 6.58 12.58
C GLU A 19 -20.25 7.60 12.15
N ARG A 20 -20.00 7.70 10.83
CA ARG A 20 -19.08 8.68 10.26
C ARG A 20 -19.50 10.12 10.58
N LYS A 21 -20.77 10.46 10.37
CA LYS A 21 -21.32 11.78 10.73
C LYS A 21 -21.20 12.07 12.22
N ALA A 22 -21.48 11.09 13.08
CA ALA A 22 -21.36 11.23 14.51
C ALA A 22 -19.93 11.56 14.94
N PHE A 23 -18.93 10.84 14.41
CA PHE A 23 -17.52 11.10 14.68
C PHE A 23 -17.09 12.50 14.23
N ILE A 24 -17.45 12.89 13.00
CA ILE A 24 -17.19 14.22 12.45
C ILE A 24 -17.78 15.31 13.36
N ASN A 25 -19.02 15.14 13.78
CA ASN A 25 -19.72 16.08 14.65
C ASN A 25 -19.04 16.22 16.02
N LEU A 26 -18.55 15.13 16.61
CA LEU A 26 -17.81 15.17 17.87
C LEU A 26 -16.52 16.00 17.74
N VAL A 27 -15.75 15.80 16.66
CA VAL A 27 -14.53 16.57 16.39
C VAL A 27 -14.86 18.05 16.22
N VAL A 28 -15.89 18.37 15.44
CA VAL A 28 -16.30 19.76 15.18
C VAL A 28 -16.82 20.44 16.46
N GLN A 29 -17.61 19.74 17.27
CA GLN A 29 -18.09 20.27 18.54
C GLN A 29 -16.95 20.54 19.52
N GLU A 30 -15.96 19.66 19.59
CA GLU A 30 -14.77 19.86 20.44
C GLU A 30 -13.97 21.09 20.01
N VAL A 31 -13.81 21.32 18.70
CA VAL A 31 -13.14 22.53 18.17
C VAL A 31 -13.95 23.80 18.44
N LYS A 32 -15.28 23.75 18.35
CA LYS A 32 -16.16 24.91 18.57
C LYS A 32 -16.38 25.25 20.04
N THR A 33 -16.18 24.29 20.94
CA THR A 33 -16.39 24.49 22.38
C THR A 33 -15.25 25.32 22.97
N ASN A 34 -15.42 26.64 22.99
CA ASN A 34 -14.43 27.64 23.41
C ASN A 34 -13.92 27.50 24.86
N GLU A 35 -14.56 26.67 25.68
CA GLU A 35 -14.16 26.42 27.07
C GLU A 35 -13.02 25.39 27.20
N ARG A 36 -12.75 24.59 26.16
CA ARG A 36 -11.72 23.54 26.18
C ARG A 36 -10.47 24.03 25.46
N GLN A 37 -9.31 23.95 26.11
CA GLN A 37 -7.99 24.21 25.49
C GLN A 37 -7.52 23.06 24.57
N THR A 38 -8.45 22.34 23.94
CA THR A 38 -8.14 21.17 23.12
C THR A 38 -7.69 21.62 21.73
N ARG A 39 -6.41 21.41 21.42
CA ARG A 39 -5.88 21.55 20.05
C ARG A 39 -6.01 20.23 19.32
N ILE A 40 -6.71 20.20 18.19
CA ILE A 40 -6.82 19.02 17.32
C ILE A 40 -5.98 19.27 16.06
N ILE A 41 -5.13 18.31 15.70
CA ILE A 41 -4.45 18.25 14.40
C ILE A 41 -4.95 17.02 13.68
N LEU A 42 -5.43 17.23 12.46
CA LEU A 42 -5.89 16.20 11.53
C LEU A 42 -4.90 16.12 10.37
N THR A 43 -4.50 14.90 10.01
CA THR A 43 -3.81 14.65 8.74
C THR A 43 -4.78 13.94 7.80
N ILE A 44 -4.76 14.34 6.54
CA ILE A 44 -5.55 13.71 5.48
C ILE A 44 -4.75 13.76 4.19
N ARG A 45 -4.82 12.72 3.39
CA ARG A 45 -4.27 12.77 2.03
C ARG A 45 -5.07 13.72 1.14
N GLY A 46 -4.38 14.41 0.22
CA GLY A 46 -4.99 15.44 -0.62
C GLY A 46 -6.08 14.92 -1.57
N ASP A 47 -6.00 13.65 -2.00
CA ASP A 47 -6.97 12.95 -2.83
C ASP A 47 -8.31 12.68 -2.12
N PHE A 48 -8.35 12.75 -0.78
CA PHE A 48 -9.56 12.60 0.02
C PHE A 48 -10.18 13.93 0.47
N LEU A 49 -9.56 15.08 0.15
CA LEU A 49 -10.12 16.40 0.52
C LEU A 49 -11.47 16.68 -0.16
N ASN A 50 -11.71 16.12 -1.34
CA ASN A 50 -13.01 16.20 -2.02
C ASN A 50 -14.13 15.52 -1.21
N ARG A 51 -13.84 14.39 -0.56
CA ARG A 51 -14.80 13.64 0.30
C ARG A 51 -15.20 14.46 1.53
N CYS A 52 -14.30 15.31 2.03
CA CYS A 52 -14.63 16.24 3.10
C CYS A 52 -15.66 17.30 2.68
N ALA A 53 -15.78 17.61 1.38
CA ALA A 53 -16.74 18.59 0.89
C ALA A 53 -18.20 18.10 1.01
N ASP A 54 -18.41 16.78 1.10
CA ASP A 54 -19.73 16.18 1.32
C ASP A 54 -20.26 16.44 2.75
N TYR A 55 -19.40 16.92 3.67
CA TYR A 55 -19.72 17.17 5.09
C TYR A 55 -19.54 18.65 5.41
N LEU A 56 -20.66 19.38 5.49
CA LEU A 56 -20.69 20.84 5.69
C LEU A 56 -19.91 21.28 6.93
N GLU A 57 -19.94 20.50 8.00
CA GLU A 57 -19.30 20.81 9.28
C GLU A 57 -17.77 20.84 9.18
N ILE A 58 -17.17 19.90 8.45
CA ILE A 58 -15.73 19.86 8.20
C ILE A 58 -15.33 20.88 7.15
N ALA A 59 -16.11 21.01 6.08
CA ALA A 59 -15.85 22.02 5.06
C ALA A 59 -15.81 23.43 5.69
N ALA A 60 -16.68 23.71 6.67
CA ALA A 60 -16.66 24.98 7.41
C ALA A 60 -15.41 25.17 8.28
N LEU A 61 -14.85 24.10 8.86
CA LEU A 61 -13.58 24.18 9.60
C LEU A 61 -12.40 24.42 8.68
N ILE A 62 -12.32 23.69 7.56
CA ILE A 62 -11.22 23.82 6.58
C ILE A 62 -11.20 25.25 6.00
N ASN A 63 -12.38 25.79 5.69
CA ASN A 63 -12.55 27.12 5.10
C ASN A 63 -12.69 28.24 6.14
N SER A 64 -12.38 27.98 7.42
CA SER A 64 -12.40 29.03 8.46
C SER A 64 -11.42 30.17 8.12
N VAL A 65 -11.57 31.32 8.78
CA VAL A 65 -10.63 32.44 8.64
C VAL A 65 -9.98 32.72 10.01
N PRO A 66 -8.65 32.57 10.14
CA PRO A 66 -7.70 32.06 9.14
C PRO A 66 -7.96 30.58 8.78
N PRO A 67 -7.55 30.13 7.59
CA PRO A 67 -7.68 28.72 7.22
C PRO A 67 -6.91 27.87 8.22
N THR A 68 -7.58 26.83 8.73
CA THR A 68 -6.97 25.87 9.67
C THR A 68 -6.19 24.77 8.96
N SER A 69 -6.24 24.73 7.63
CA SER A 69 -5.54 23.76 6.80
C SER A 69 -4.12 24.21 6.48
N PHE A 70 -3.19 23.24 6.48
CA PHE A 70 -1.82 23.42 6.04
C PHE A 70 -1.52 22.36 4.99
N ILE A 71 -1.17 22.80 3.78
CA ILE A 71 -0.84 21.89 2.68
C ILE A 71 0.64 21.55 2.78
N LEU A 72 0.94 20.28 3.10
CA LEU A 72 2.30 19.75 3.06
C LEU A 72 2.70 19.54 1.59
N THR A 73 3.69 20.32 1.15
CA THR A 73 4.30 20.15 -0.18
C THR A 73 5.41 19.09 -0.13
N PRO A 74 5.78 18.49 -1.27
CA PRO A 74 7.00 17.69 -1.36
C PRO A 74 8.22 18.48 -0.88
N MET A 75 9.19 17.78 -0.29
CA MET A 75 10.45 18.41 0.13
C MET A 75 11.18 19.00 -1.08
N SER A 76 11.68 20.22 -0.90
CA SER A 76 12.64 20.84 -1.81
C SER A 76 13.98 20.09 -1.81
N PHE A 77 14.82 20.38 -2.79
CA PHE A 77 16.17 19.81 -2.87
C PHE A 77 16.98 20.07 -1.58
N THR A 78 16.95 21.31 -1.08
CA THR A 78 17.66 21.68 0.14
C THR A 78 17.10 20.96 1.37
N GLU A 79 15.78 20.83 1.49
CA GLU A 79 15.18 20.08 2.60
C GLU A 79 15.53 18.59 2.55
N LEU A 80 15.67 18.00 1.35
CA LEU A 80 16.16 16.63 1.20
C LEU A 80 17.61 16.49 1.64
N GLU A 81 18.50 17.41 1.22
CA GLU A 81 19.89 17.40 1.67
C GLU A 81 19.97 17.50 3.20
N GLU A 82 19.22 18.42 3.80
CA GLU A 82 19.17 18.57 5.26
C GLU A 82 18.59 17.34 5.96
N ALA A 83 17.56 16.71 5.40
CA ALA A 83 16.95 15.51 5.94
C ALA A 83 17.90 14.29 5.89
N ILE A 84 18.86 14.28 4.97
CA ILE A 84 19.91 13.26 4.87
C ILE A 84 21.07 13.58 5.82
N GLU A 85 21.57 14.81 5.77
CA GLU A 85 22.82 15.19 6.41
C GLU A 85 22.68 15.43 7.92
N LYS A 86 21.62 16.13 8.36
CA LYS A 86 21.45 16.50 9.77
C LYS A 86 21.36 15.27 10.69
N PRO A 87 20.56 14.22 10.39
CA PRO A 87 20.51 13.04 11.24
C PRO A 87 21.86 12.30 11.32
N ALA A 88 22.60 12.21 10.23
CA ALA A 88 23.92 11.57 10.20
C ALA A 88 24.95 12.35 11.03
N ASN A 89 24.97 13.67 10.89
CA ASN A 89 25.87 14.55 11.66
C ASN A 89 25.64 14.46 13.17
N LEU A 90 24.38 14.32 13.61
CA LEU A 90 24.04 14.09 15.03
C LEU A 90 24.64 12.80 15.61
N HIS A 91 24.96 11.83 14.75
CA HIS A 91 25.57 10.56 15.12
C HIS A 91 27.07 10.47 14.74
N GLY A 92 27.70 11.58 14.34
CA GLY A 92 29.11 11.62 13.97
C GLY A 92 29.42 10.90 12.65
N VAL A 93 28.41 10.69 11.80
CA VAL A 93 28.57 10.05 10.50
C VAL A 93 28.74 11.13 9.44
N THR A 94 29.76 10.99 8.59
CA THR A 94 30.04 11.95 7.52
C THR A 94 29.88 11.33 6.13
N PHE A 95 29.70 12.18 5.12
CA PHE A 95 29.54 11.75 3.74
C PHE A 95 30.72 12.20 2.88
N GLU A 96 31.04 11.41 1.87
CA GLU A 96 31.92 11.83 0.79
C GLU A 96 31.33 13.04 0.05
N ARG A 97 32.21 13.93 -0.41
CA ARG A 97 31.81 15.18 -1.05
C ARG A 97 30.88 14.92 -2.24
N GLY A 98 29.73 15.60 -2.24
CA GLY A 98 28.74 15.53 -3.31
C GLY A 98 27.81 14.31 -3.26
N LEU A 99 28.02 13.37 -2.32
CA LEU A 99 27.16 12.19 -2.19
C LEU A 99 25.74 12.57 -1.74
N VAL A 100 25.60 13.46 -0.77
CA VAL A 100 24.28 13.93 -0.29
C VAL A 100 23.48 14.54 -1.45
N SER A 101 24.10 15.42 -2.23
CA SER A 101 23.47 16.04 -3.41
C SER A 101 23.09 15.02 -4.47
N GLN A 102 23.91 14.00 -4.69
CA GLN A 102 23.58 12.90 -5.62
C GLN A 102 22.37 12.10 -5.12
N ILE A 103 22.33 11.74 -3.83
CA ILE A 103 21.20 11.01 -3.23
C ILE A 103 19.92 11.87 -3.32
N ALA A 104 20.00 13.17 -3.02
CA ALA A 104 18.87 14.08 -3.13
C ALA A 104 18.37 14.19 -4.58
N GLN A 105 19.29 14.28 -5.56
CA GLN A 105 18.96 14.30 -6.99
C GLN A 105 18.28 13.00 -7.46
N ASP A 106 18.66 11.86 -6.89
CA ASP A 106 18.04 10.57 -7.19
C ASP A 106 16.64 10.42 -6.61
N VAL A 107 16.20 11.30 -5.71
CA VAL A 107 14.91 11.21 -4.99
C VAL A 107 13.95 12.32 -5.39
N ILE A 108 14.46 13.50 -5.75
CA ILE A 108 13.64 14.68 -6.00
C ILE A 108 12.58 14.46 -7.10
N ASN A 109 11.39 15.03 -6.89
CA ASN A 109 10.22 14.93 -7.78
C ASN A 109 9.72 13.50 -8.04
N ARG A 110 10.11 12.53 -7.20
CA ARG A 110 9.55 11.17 -7.28
C ARG A 110 8.42 10.98 -6.28
N PRO A 111 7.27 10.43 -6.71
CA PRO A 111 6.23 10.02 -5.78
C PRO A 111 6.75 8.89 -4.90
N GLY A 112 6.45 8.93 -3.60
CA GLY A 112 6.85 7.88 -2.65
C GLY A 112 8.36 7.75 -2.41
N ALA A 113 9.14 8.81 -2.66
CA ALA A 113 10.60 8.73 -2.65
C ALA A 113 11.23 8.66 -1.25
N LEU A 114 10.60 9.24 -0.23
CA LEU A 114 11.13 9.28 1.14
C LEU A 114 11.33 7.88 1.74
N PRO A 115 10.39 6.93 1.59
CA PRO A 115 10.65 5.55 1.98
C PRO A 115 11.84 4.89 1.28
N ILE A 116 12.00 5.11 -0.03
CA ILE A 116 13.14 4.55 -0.79
C ILE A 116 14.44 5.16 -0.29
N LEU A 117 14.43 6.48 -0.05
CA LEU A 117 15.56 7.20 0.53
C LEU A 117 15.94 6.62 1.89
N GLN A 118 14.97 6.45 2.79
CA GLN A 118 15.20 5.83 4.10
C GLN A 118 15.85 4.46 3.97
N TYR A 119 15.37 3.65 3.02
CA TYR A 119 15.91 2.33 2.77
C TYR A 119 17.35 2.39 2.24
N ALA A 120 17.61 3.21 1.22
CA ALA A 120 18.93 3.39 0.64
C ALA A 120 19.95 3.90 1.67
N LEU A 121 19.58 4.85 2.53
CA LEU A 121 20.45 5.34 3.61
C LEU A 121 20.75 4.24 4.64
N LYS A 122 19.76 3.42 5.00
CA LYS A 122 19.95 2.27 5.90
C LYS A 122 20.91 1.24 5.32
N GLU A 123 20.79 0.94 4.03
CA GLU A 123 21.69 0.01 3.34
C GLU A 123 23.10 0.58 3.18
N LEU A 124 23.22 1.87 2.85
CA LEU A 124 24.50 2.57 2.75
C LEU A 124 25.22 2.56 4.10
N TRP A 125 24.48 2.80 5.19
CA TRP A 125 24.98 2.66 6.56
C TRP A 125 25.43 1.23 6.88
N ARG A 126 24.66 0.21 6.48
CA ARG A 126 25.06 -1.19 6.66
C ARG A 126 26.40 -1.48 5.98
N VAL A 127 26.57 -1.07 4.71
CA VAL A 127 27.82 -1.26 3.97
C VAL A 127 28.99 -0.54 4.66
N CYS A 128 28.76 0.68 5.14
CA CYS A 128 29.75 1.46 5.89
C CYS A 128 30.25 0.73 7.16
N ILE A 129 29.34 0.11 7.92
CA ILE A 129 29.73 -0.66 9.13
C ILE A 129 30.39 -2.00 8.78
N GLU A 130 29.84 -2.74 7.81
CA GLU A 130 30.33 -4.08 7.46
C GLU A 130 31.69 -4.04 6.76
N LYS A 131 31.97 -2.97 6.01
CA LYS A 131 33.19 -2.76 5.24
C LYS A 131 33.77 -1.36 5.52
N PRO A 132 34.30 -1.12 6.72
CA PRO A 132 34.81 0.19 7.09
C PRO A 132 36.03 0.54 6.22
N GLU A 133 35.91 1.62 5.43
CA GLU A 133 37.02 2.19 4.65
C GLU A 133 37.83 3.20 5.47
N SER A 134 37.28 3.67 6.59
CA SER A 134 37.85 4.67 7.50
C SER A 134 37.63 4.28 8.97
N PRO A 135 38.44 4.80 9.92
CA PRO A 135 38.23 4.59 11.36
C PRO A 135 36.93 5.21 11.88
N GLU A 136 36.53 6.34 11.29
CA GLU A 136 35.27 7.02 11.58
C GLU A 136 34.22 6.64 10.52
N PRO A 137 32.92 6.59 10.87
CA PRO A 137 31.88 6.24 9.91
C PRO A 137 31.79 7.25 8.77
N PHE A 138 32.16 6.81 7.56
CA PHE A 138 32.26 7.62 6.36
C PHE A 138 31.52 6.95 5.20
N LEU A 139 30.42 7.55 4.76
CA LEU A 139 29.58 7.03 3.68
C LEU A 139 30.16 7.48 2.33
N THR A 140 30.46 6.53 1.44
CA THR A 140 31.19 6.78 0.18
C THR A 140 30.32 6.58 -1.07
N HIS A 141 30.73 7.22 -2.17
CA HIS A 141 30.13 7.02 -3.50
C HIS A 141 30.20 5.55 -3.92
N LYS A 142 31.33 4.90 -3.65
CA LYS A 142 31.52 3.48 -3.90
C LYS A 142 30.52 2.60 -3.14
N GLY A 143 30.27 2.91 -1.86
CA GLY A 143 29.24 2.23 -1.08
C GLY A 143 27.83 2.45 -1.65
N TYR A 144 27.57 3.67 -2.14
CA TYR A 144 26.30 4.03 -2.78
C TYR A 144 26.08 3.29 -4.11
N GLU A 145 27.12 3.15 -4.93
CA GLU A 145 27.09 2.32 -6.14
C GLU A 145 26.92 0.83 -5.80
N GLU A 146 27.56 0.34 -4.74
CA GLU A 146 27.45 -1.06 -4.33
C GLU A 146 26.01 -1.45 -3.94
N ILE A 147 25.27 -0.54 -3.29
CA ILE A 147 23.85 -0.76 -3.01
C ILE A 147 22.95 -0.55 -4.23
N GLY A 148 23.49 -0.05 -5.35
CA GLY A 148 22.74 0.23 -6.59
C GLY A 148 22.04 1.60 -6.59
N GLY A 149 22.46 2.51 -5.72
CA GLY A 149 21.81 3.79 -5.48
C GLY A 149 20.40 3.66 -4.91
N VAL A 150 19.66 4.78 -4.88
CA VAL A 150 18.27 4.83 -4.37
C VAL A 150 17.36 3.85 -5.12
N LYS A 151 17.41 3.83 -6.47
CA LYS A 151 16.57 2.93 -7.28
C LYS A 151 16.92 1.46 -7.07
N GLY A 152 18.21 1.14 -7.15
CA GLY A 152 18.68 -0.24 -7.16
C GLY A 152 18.66 -0.89 -5.78
N ALA A 153 18.71 -0.12 -4.70
CA ALA A 153 18.73 -0.67 -3.35
C ALA A 153 17.48 -1.54 -3.08
N LEU A 154 16.29 -1.01 -3.40
CA LEU A 154 15.04 -1.73 -3.15
C LEU A 154 14.90 -2.97 -4.05
N ASP A 155 15.19 -2.83 -5.36
CA ASP A 155 15.17 -3.92 -6.33
C ASP A 155 16.14 -5.05 -5.93
N LYS A 156 17.38 -4.69 -5.60
CA LYS A 156 18.43 -5.64 -5.21
C LYS A 156 18.04 -6.38 -3.94
N ARG A 157 17.48 -5.69 -2.96
CA ARG A 157 17.06 -6.34 -1.71
C ARG A 157 15.90 -7.30 -1.91
N ALA A 158 14.82 -6.84 -2.54
CA ALA A 158 13.65 -7.66 -2.78
C ALA A 158 14.03 -8.90 -3.61
N THR A 159 14.93 -8.73 -4.58
CA THR A 159 15.48 -9.83 -5.37
C THR A 159 16.32 -10.80 -4.56
N ILE A 160 17.25 -10.33 -3.71
CA ILE A 160 18.05 -11.21 -2.84
C ILE A 160 17.16 -11.98 -1.88
N LEU A 161 16.19 -11.33 -1.25
CA LEU A 161 15.26 -11.97 -0.34
C LEU A 161 14.46 -13.05 -1.07
N HIS A 162 13.86 -12.72 -2.22
CA HIS A 162 13.14 -13.70 -3.03
C HIS A 162 14.01 -14.88 -3.44
N GLN A 163 15.24 -14.65 -3.92
CA GLN A 163 16.18 -15.70 -4.33
C GLN A 163 16.63 -16.59 -3.17
N SER A 164 16.61 -16.08 -1.94
CA SER A 164 16.94 -16.87 -0.74
C SER A 164 15.83 -17.84 -0.31
N LEU A 165 14.61 -17.68 -0.85
CA LEU A 165 13.46 -18.53 -0.52
C LEU A 165 13.48 -19.86 -1.30
N THR A 166 12.78 -20.85 -0.78
CA THR A 166 12.51 -22.10 -1.50
C THR A 166 11.60 -21.84 -2.71
N SER A 167 11.63 -22.70 -3.74
CA SER A 167 10.79 -22.52 -4.93
C SER A 167 9.29 -22.45 -4.62
N VAL A 168 8.85 -23.19 -3.59
CA VAL A 168 7.46 -23.19 -3.13
C VAL A 168 7.10 -21.84 -2.47
N ASP A 169 8.02 -21.28 -1.69
CA ASP A 169 7.85 -19.97 -1.06
C ASP A 169 7.97 -18.81 -2.07
N GLN A 170 8.82 -18.93 -3.09
CA GLN A 170 8.92 -17.97 -4.20
C GLN A 170 7.60 -17.83 -4.94
N GLU A 171 6.95 -18.95 -5.26
CA GLU A 171 5.64 -18.93 -5.92
C GLU A 171 4.54 -18.35 -5.02
N PHE A 172 4.63 -18.58 -3.71
CA PHE A 172 3.72 -17.92 -2.77
C PHE A 172 3.97 -16.40 -2.70
N VAL A 173 5.23 -15.94 -2.72
CA VAL A 173 5.55 -14.50 -2.78
C VAL A 173 4.97 -13.87 -4.03
N ARG A 174 5.10 -14.52 -5.20
CA ARG A 174 4.50 -14.05 -6.45
C ARG A 174 2.99 -13.87 -6.29
N ARG A 175 2.27 -14.90 -5.84
CA ARG A 175 0.82 -14.85 -5.60
C ARG A 175 0.43 -13.76 -4.59
N LEU A 176 1.14 -13.69 -3.47
CA LEU A 176 0.91 -12.69 -2.42
C LEU A 176 1.00 -11.28 -2.98
N PHE A 177 2.06 -10.94 -3.72
CA PHE A 177 2.18 -9.59 -4.28
C PHE A 177 1.13 -9.26 -5.33
N MET A 178 0.62 -10.26 -6.07
CA MET A 178 -0.54 -10.03 -6.95
C MET A 178 -1.80 -9.68 -6.16
N GLU A 179 -1.94 -10.13 -4.91
CA GLU A 179 -3.06 -9.75 -4.02
C GLU A 179 -2.92 -8.35 -3.41
N LEU A 180 -1.70 -7.83 -3.31
CA LEU A 180 -1.40 -6.51 -2.73
C LEU A 180 -1.37 -5.37 -3.77
N VAL A 181 -1.77 -5.66 -5.00
CA VAL A 181 -1.74 -4.71 -6.13
C VAL A 181 -3.12 -4.57 -6.75
N GLN A 182 -3.41 -3.37 -7.23
CA GLN A 182 -4.57 -3.07 -8.06
C GLN A 182 -4.19 -2.16 -9.23
N LEU A 183 -5.02 -2.18 -10.27
CA LEU A 183 -4.89 -1.32 -11.44
C LEU A 183 -6.03 -0.31 -11.41
N THR A 184 -5.71 0.98 -11.48
CA THR A 184 -6.71 2.05 -11.60
C THR A 184 -7.37 2.02 -12.98
N GLU A 185 -8.45 2.80 -13.16
CA GLU A 185 -9.07 3.01 -14.48
C GLU A 185 -8.09 3.58 -15.52
N SER A 186 -7.13 4.41 -15.09
CA SER A 186 -6.04 4.93 -15.92
C SER A 186 -4.96 3.89 -16.24
N GLY A 187 -5.04 2.69 -15.66
CA GLY A 187 -4.06 1.63 -15.81
C GLY A 187 -2.81 1.79 -14.94
N GLU A 188 -2.81 2.73 -14.01
CA GLU A 188 -1.72 2.91 -13.04
C GLU A 188 -1.77 1.80 -11.98
N VAL A 189 -0.58 1.32 -11.62
CA VAL A 189 -0.40 0.28 -10.61
C VAL A 189 -0.34 0.95 -9.24
N THR A 190 -1.27 0.63 -8.36
CA THR A 190 -1.31 1.15 -6.99
C THR A 190 -1.36 0.01 -5.97
N ARG A 191 -1.00 0.32 -4.71
CA ARG A 191 -1.07 -0.69 -3.64
C ARG A 191 -2.52 -0.93 -3.23
N ARG A 192 -2.78 -2.14 -2.73
CA ARG A 192 -4.06 -2.56 -2.16
C ARG A 192 -3.82 -3.27 -0.82
N ARG A 193 -4.76 -3.10 0.10
CA ARG A 193 -4.85 -3.91 1.33
C ARG A 193 -5.54 -5.23 1.04
N ALA A 194 -4.93 -6.35 1.41
CA ALA A 194 -5.54 -7.68 1.34
C ALA A 194 -5.85 -8.18 2.76
N SER A 195 -6.99 -8.85 2.92
CA SER A 195 -7.34 -9.49 4.20
C SER A 195 -6.52 -10.74 4.46
N TRP A 196 -6.40 -11.15 5.72
CA TRP A 196 -5.79 -12.44 6.07
C TRP A 196 -6.48 -13.62 5.38
N ASN A 197 -7.83 -13.63 5.31
CA ASN A 197 -8.59 -14.68 4.62
C ASN A 197 -8.21 -14.80 3.13
N ARG A 198 -7.95 -13.66 2.46
CA ARG A 198 -7.48 -13.66 1.07
C ARG A 198 -6.09 -14.27 0.95
N LEU A 199 -5.18 -13.95 1.87
CA LEU A 199 -3.84 -14.54 1.88
C LEU A 199 -3.84 -16.04 2.18
N GLU A 200 -4.75 -16.49 3.04
CA GLU A 200 -4.93 -17.91 3.33
C GLU A 200 -5.38 -18.69 2.10
N ALA A 201 -6.30 -18.13 1.32
CA ALA A 201 -6.77 -18.76 0.08
C ALA A 201 -5.63 -18.97 -0.94
N VAL A 202 -4.70 -18.01 -1.04
CA VAL A 202 -3.58 -18.10 -1.99
C VAL A 202 -2.37 -18.86 -1.45
N ALA A 203 -2.30 -19.14 -0.14
CA ALA A 203 -1.24 -19.91 0.49
C ALA A 203 -1.41 -21.43 0.27
N ASP A 204 -0.30 -22.18 0.26
CA ASP A 204 -0.37 -23.65 0.23
C ASP A 204 -0.61 -24.23 1.63
N SER A 205 -0.23 -23.50 2.68
CA SER A 205 -0.50 -23.87 4.07
C SER A 205 -0.35 -22.68 5.02
N GLN A 206 -1.02 -22.75 6.17
CA GLN A 206 -0.90 -21.78 7.25
C GLN A 206 0.56 -21.55 7.73
N PRO A 207 1.38 -22.60 7.96
CA PRO A 207 2.78 -22.41 8.36
C PRO A 207 3.64 -21.74 7.29
N GLN A 208 3.34 -21.95 6.01
CA GLN A 208 4.01 -21.23 4.92
C GLN A 208 3.67 -19.75 4.97
N MET A 209 2.38 -19.42 5.05
CA MET A 209 1.91 -18.04 5.09
C MET A 209 2.59 -17.27 6.22
N GLN A 210 2.52 -17.78 7.45
CA GLN A 210 3.10 -17.13 8.63
C GLN A 210 4.61 -16.91 8.50
N ARG A 211 5.34 -17.91 7.98
CA ARG A 211 6.79 -17.82 7.76
C ARG A 211 7.12 -16.74 6.73
N VAL A 212 6.50 -16.78 5.55
CA VAL A 212 6.82 -15.86 4.45
C VAL A 212 6.38 -14.44 4.79
N VAL A 213 5.17 -14.25 5.31
CA VAL A 213 4.68 -12.93 5.75
C VAL A 213 5.57 -12.37 6.85
N GLY A 214 5.95 -13.19 7.85
CA GLY A 214 6.87 -12.76 8.91
C GLY A 214 8.25 -12.35 8.39
N LEU A 215 8.78 -13.02 7.37
CA LEU A 215 10.04 -12.63 6.72
C LEU A 215 9.91 -11.31 5.96
N LEU A 216 8.85 -11.14 5.17
CA LEU A 216 8.60 -9.94 4.37
C LEU A 216 8.28 -8.71 5.24
N ALA A 217 7.53 -8.89 6.32
CA ALA A 217 7.13 -7.85 7.27
C ALA A 217 8.23 -7.53 8.31
N GLY A 218 9.25 -8.39 8.41
CA GLY A 218 10.32 -8.23 9.40
C GLY A 218 11.00 -6.87 9.32
N SER A 219 11.40 -6.33 10.48
CA SER A 219 11.99 -4.98 10.63
C SER A 219 13.23 -4.71 9.77
N GLN A 220 13.91 -5.79 9.33
CA GLN A 220 15.04 -5.69 8.42
C GLN A 220 14.62 -5.49 6.96
N GLN A 221 13.53 -6.14 6.53
CA GLN A 221 13.07 -6.18 5.14
C GLN A 221 12.01 -5.12 4.84
N ARG A 222 10.97 -5.07 5.68
CA ARG A 222 9.82 -4.17 5.57
C ARG A 222 9.32 -4.00 4.13
N LEU A 223 9.14 -5.10 3.42
CA LEU A 223 8.58 -5.09 2.06
C LEU A 223 7.05 -5.01 2.10
N ILE A 224 6.45 -5.56 3.16
CA ILE A 224 5.02 -5.46 3.45
C ILE A 224 4.83 -4.91 4.87
N ILE A 225 3.65 -4.38 5.13
CA ILE A 225 3.15 -4.00 6.44
C ILE A 225 1.93 -4.86 6.74
N THR A 226 1.81 -5.29 7.99
CA THR A 226 0.70 -6.09 8.49
C THR A 226 0.03 -5.35 9.62
N ASP A 227 -1.30 -5.33 9.63
CA ASP A 227 -2.11 -4.91 10.77
C ASP A 227 -2.95 -6.11 11.29
N ALA A 228 -3.89 -5.85 12.20
CA ALA A 228 -4.73 -6.90 12.80
C ALA A 228 -5.57 -7.66 11.76
N ASN A 229 -5.96 -7.02 10.67
CA ASN A 229 -6.94 -7.52 9.71
C ASN A 229 -6.39 -7.61 8.27
N THR A 230 -5.35 -6.83 7.94
CA THR A 230 -4.88 -6.63 6.58
C THR A 230 -3.37 -6.67 6.44
N VAL A 231 -2.96 -6.91 5.20
CA VAL A 231 -1.58 -6.86 4.73
C VAL A 231 -1.52 -5.95 3.51
N GLU A 232 -0.50 -5.10 3.43
CA GLU A 232 -0.27 -4.22 2.28
C GLU A 232 1.21 -4.08 1.97
N VAL A 233 1.53 -3.61 0.75
CA VAL A 233 2.90 -3.24 0.42
C VAL A 233 3.33 -2.07 1.29
N ALA A 234 4.52 -2.17 1.88
CA ALA A 234 5.03 -1.15 2.79
C ALA A 234 5.15 0.21 2.10
N HIS A 235 5.66 0.21 0.86
CA HIS A 235 5.94 1.40 0.08
C HIS A 235 5.60 1.17 -1.41
N GLU A 236 4.80 2.05 -2.01
CA GLU A 236 4.41 1.94 -3.43
C GLU A 236 5.60 1.94 -4.39
N ALA A 237 6.73 2.51 -3.98
CA ALA A 237 7.99 2.42 -4.67
C ALA A 237 8.43 0.98 -5.00
N LEU A 238 8.02 -0.01 -4.20
CA LEU A 238 8.31 -1.41 -4.50
C LEU A 238 7.63 -1.85 -5.81
N LEU A 239 6.44 -1.32 -6.09
CA LEU A 239 5.67 -1.64 -7.28
C LEU A 239 6.36 -1.12 -8.55
N SER A 240 7.05 0.02 -8.48
CA SER A 240 7.72 0.63 -9.63
C SER A 240 9.19 0.22 -9.77
N GLU A 241 9.91 0.00 -8.67
CA GLU A 241 11.37 -0.23 -8.71
C GLU A 241 11.76 -1.71 -8.73
N TRP A 242 10.94 -2.62 -8.18
CA TRP A 242 11.27 -4.05 -8.17
C TRP A 242 10.97 -4.68 -9.52
N LYS A 243 12.01 -4.99 -10.29
CA LYS A 243 11.90 -5.46 -11.69
C LYS A 243 11.12 -6.76 -11.81
N LEU A 244 11.33 -7.67 -10.87
CA LEU A 244 10.65 -8.96 -10.88
C LEU A 244 9.14 -8.78 -10.64
N LEU A 245 8.76 -7.92 -9.68
CA LEU A 245 7.36 -7.59 -9.44
C LEU A 245 6.72 -6.90 -10.64
N ASN A 246 7.41 -5.94 -11.26
CA ASN A 246 6.95 -5.30 -12.50
C ASN A 246 6.66 -6.33 -13.60
N SER A 247 7.54 -7.33 -13.78
CA SER A 247 7.32 -8.39 -14.77
C SER A 247 6.09 -9.23 -14.45
N TRP A 248 5.88 -9.59 -13.18
CA TRP A 248 4.69 -10.34 -12.77
C TRP A 248 3.41 -9.56 -12.99
N ILE A 249 3.40 -8.27 -12.67
CA ILE A 249 2.25 -7.39 -12.88
C ILE A 249 1.95 -7.28 -14.38
N ALA A 250 2.97 -7.03 -15.21
CA ALA A 250 2.82 -6.93 -16.66
C ALA A 250 2.24 -8.22 -17.28
N GLU A 251 2.69 -9.39 -16.80
CA GLU A 251 2.18 -10.69 -17.25
C GLU A 251 0.75 -10.99 -16.78
N ASN A 252 0.29 -10.37 -15.69
CA ASN A 252 -0.96 -10.74 -15.00
C ASN A 252 -2.01 -9.63 -14.93
N GLN A 253 -1.88 -8.56 -15.72
CA GLN A 253 -2.80 -7.41 -15.65
C GLN A 253 -4.28 -7.79 -15.82
N GLU A 254 -4.59 -8.67 -16.77
CA GLU A 254 -5.97 -9.12 -16.97
C GLU A 254 -6.48 -9.96 -15.79
N ASN A 255 -5.65 -10.86 -15.25
CA ASN A 255 -5.99 -11.69 -14.09
C ASN A 255 -6.23 -10.83 -12.85
N ILE A 256 -5.39 -9.81 -12.63
CA ILE A 256 -5.58 -8.85 -11.54
C ILE A 256 -6.92 -8.13 -11.70
N ARG A 257 -7.23 -7.58 -12.88
CA ARG A 257 -8.51 -6.88 -13.11
C ARG A 257 -9.73 -7.77 -12.87
N LEU A 258 -9.71 -8.99 -13.40
CA LEU A 258 -10.84 -9.93 -13.27
C LEU A 258 -11.01 -10.41 -11.82
N GLY A 259 -9.91 -10.72 -11.13
CA GLY A 259 -9.95 -11.08 -9.71
C GLY A 259 -10.45 -9.94 -8.83
N ARG A 260 -10.09 -8.69 -9.12
CA ARG A 260 -10.60 -7.52 -8.38
C ARG A 260 -12.09 -7.29 -8.61
N SER A 261 -12.53 -7.39 -9.86
CA SER A 261 -13.96 -7.29 -10.16
C SER A 261 -14.74 -8.38 -9.40
N LEU A 262 -14.29 -9.63 -9.43
CA LEU A 262 -14.98 -10.72 -8.74
C LEU A 262 -15.08 -10.49 -7.22
N ASP A 263 -14.00 -10.00 -6.59
CA ASP A 263 -13.99 -9.71 -5.15
C ASP A 263 -14.94 -8.55 -4.80
N GLU A 264 -14.96 -7.48 -5.59
CA GLU A 264 -15.90 -6.37 -5.44
C GLU A 264 -17.36 -6.83 -5.57
N ASP A 265 -17.67 -7.62 -6.60
CA ASP A 265 -19.01 -8.17 -6.85
C ASP A 265 -19.44 -9.11 -5.70
N CYS A 266 -18.54 -9.98 -5.25
CA CYS A 266 -18.77 -10.89 -4.12
C CYS A 266 -19.06 -10.14 -2.81
N GLN A 267 -18.34 -9.05 -2.55
CA GLN A 267 -18.58 -8.21 -1.36
C GLN A 267 -19.93 -7.48 -1.45
N GLU A 268 -20.28 -6.97 -2.64
CA GLU A 268 -21.56 -6.30 -2.85
C GLU A 268 -22.75 -7.26 -2.64
N TRP A 269 -22.66 -8.49 -3.15
CA TRP A 269 -23.68 -9.53 -2.97
C TRP A 269 -23.91 -9.88 -1.48
N HIS A 270 -22.83 -10.04 -0.72
CA HIS A 270 -22.93 -10.34 0.72
C HIS A 270 -23.44 -9.16 1.55
N GLN A 271 -22.99 -7.93 1.26
CA GLN A 271 -23.25 -6.77 2.13
C GLN A 271 -24.52 -6.01 1.77
N ARG A 272 -24.79 -5.78 0.48
CA ARG A 272 -25.90 -4.91 0.06
C ARG A 272 -27.19 -5.66 -0.20
N PHE A 273 -27.07 -6.88 -0.71
CA PHE A 273 -28.22 -7.63 -1.17
C PHE A 273 -28.64 -8.74 -0.21
N ASN A 274 -27.89 -8.96 0.88
CA ASN A 274 -28.12 -10.03 1.85
C ASN A 274 -28.37 -11.38 1.14
N GLN A 275 -27.54 -11.67 0.14
CA GLN A 275 -27.64 -12.86 -0.70
C GLN A 275 -28.91 -12.92 -1.59
N SER A 276 -29.49 -11.77 -1.97
CA SER A 276 -30.62 -11.70 -2.90
C SER A 276 -30.17 -11.89 -4.36
N ASP A 277 -30.97 -12.63 -5.14
CA ASP A 277 -30.77 -12.95 -6.56
C ASP A 277 -30.71 -11.70 -7.48
N ASP A 278 -31.16 -10.54 -7.00
CA ASP A 278 -31.15 -9.27 -7.74
C ASP A 278 -29.75 -8.66 -7.92
N ALA A 279 -28.75 -9.11 -7.14
CA ALA A 279 -27.37 -8.65 -7.24
C ALA A 279 -26.55 -9.40 -8.31
N LEU A 280 -27.12 -10.45 -8.90
CA LEU A 280 -26.34 -11.44 -9.62
C LEU A 280 -25.68 -10.87 -10.89
N LEU A 281 -24.47 -11.33 -11.19
CA LEU A 281 -23.69 -11.01 -12.38
C LEU A 281 -24.43 -11.45 -13.63
N THR A 282 -25.03 -10.49 -14.34
CA THR A 282 -25.77 -10.79 -15.57
C THR A 282 -24.92 -10.58 -16.83
N GLY A 283 -25.09 -11.49 -17.80
CA GLY A 283 -24.63 -11.33 -19.18
C GLY A 283 -23.11 -11.46 -19.40
N ALA A 284 -22.53 -10.51 -20.14
CA ALA A 284 -21.16 -10.60 -20.66
C ALA A 284 -20.07 -10.62 -19.58
N LYS A 285 -20.34 -10.04 -18.39
CA LYS A 285 -19.37 -9.99 -17.28
C LYS A 285 -19.17 -11.38 -16.65
N LEU A 286 -20.27 -12.11 -16.39
CA LEU A 286 -20.22 -13.48 -15.88
C LEU A 286 -19.50 -14.42 -16.84
N ALA A 287 -19.80 -14.35 -18.14
CA ALA A 287 -19.14 -15.18 -19.15
C ALA A 287 -17.61 -14.97 -19.14
N LYS A 288 -17.16 -13.72 -18.99
CA LYS A 288 -15.74 -13.38 -18.93
C LYS A 288 -15.06 -13.90 -17.66
N ILE A 289 -15.73 -13.80 -16.51
CA ILE A 289 -15.22 -14.33 -15.23
C ILE A 289 -15.18 -15.86 -15.27
N ALA A 290 -16.22 -16.53 -15.80
CA ALA A 290 -16.27 -17.98 -15.93
C ALA A 290 -15.15 -18.51 -16.85
N GLU A 291 -14.96 -17.91 -18.03
CA GLU A 291 -13.86 -18.27 -18.93
C GLU A 291 -12.49 -18.11 -18.24
N TRP A 292 -12.32 -17.02 -17.48
CA TRP A 292 -11.10 -16.78 -16.73
C TRP A 292 -10.87 -17.81 -15.62
N VAL A 293 -11.91 -18.16 -14.85
CA VAL A 293 -11.83 -19.17 -13.79
C VAL A 293 -11.48 -20.54 -14.38
N GLU A 294 -12.10 -20.94 -15.50
CA GLU A 294 -11.78 -22.20 -16.19
C GLU A 294 -10.35 -22.22 -16.72
N ARG A 295 -9.90 -21.11 -17.33
CA ARG A 295 -8.58 -21.01 -17.97
C ARG A 295 -7.43 -20.95 -16.97
N THR A 296 -7.62 -20.24 -15.86
CA THR A 296 -6.51 -19.88 -14.95
C THR A 296 -6.58 -20.60 -13.60
N GLN A 297 -7.72 -21.21 -13.26
CA GLN A 297 -7.97 -21.87 -11.98
C GLN A 297 -7.47 -21.03 -10.78
N PRO A 298 -7.98 -19.80 -10.63
CA PRO A 298 -7.53 -18.89 -9.59
C PRO A 298 -7.87 -19.49 -8.21
N ARG A 299 -7.04 -19.19 -7.22
CA ARG A 299 -7.36 -19.54 -5.83
C ARG A 299 -8.37 -18.55 -5.27
N LEU A 300 -9.60 -19.01 -5.17
CA LEU A 300 -10.72 -18.23 -4.66
C LEU A 300 -10.86 -18.40 -3.15
N THR A 301 -11.37 -17.38 -2.47
CA THR A 301 -11.81 -17.52 -1.08
C THR A 301 -13.08 -18.39 -1.01
N PRO A 302 -13.45 -18.91 0.17
CA PRO A 302 -14.72 -19.62 0.34
C PRO A 302 -15.93 -18.79 -0.12
N MET A 303 -15.95 -17.50 0.22
CA MET A 303 -17.01 -16.56 -0.18
C MET A 303 -17.08 -16.37 -1.70
N GLU A 304 -15.94 -16.16 -2.36
CA GLU A 304 -15.88 -16.04 -3.82
C GLU A 304 -16.28 -17.34 -4.52
N THR A 305 -15.95 -18.49 -3.92
CA THR A 305 -16.31 -19.80 -4.46
C THR A 305 -17.83 -20.02 -4.38
N GLU A 306 -18.43 -19.70 -3.24
CA GLU A 306 -19.88 -19.75 -3.03
C GLU A 306 -20.60 -18.84 -4.03
N PHE A 307 -20.19 -17.57 -4.10
CA PHE A 307 -20.71 -16.60 -5.05
C PHE A 307 -20.61 -17.10 -6.50
N PHE A 308 -19.43 -17.57 -6.93
CA PHE A 308 -19.23 -18.07 -8.29
C PHE A 308 -20.11 -19.29 -8.63
N LEU A 309 -20.31 -20.21 -7.69
CA LEU A 309 -21.14 -21.40 -7.90
C LEU A 309 -22.62 -21.06 -8.02
N GLU A 310 -23.13 -20.13 -7.22
CA GLU A 310 -24.53 -19.68 -7.31
C GLU A 310 -24.79 -18.95 -8.63
N GLU A 311 -23.91 -18.02 -9.00
CA GLU A 311 -23.97 -17.28 -10.27
C GLU A 311 -23.98 -18.19 -11.49
N PHE A 312 -23.09 -19.19 -11.51
CA PHE A 312 -22.98 -20.11 -12.64
C PHE A 312 -24.16 -21.11 -12.69
N GLY A 313 -24.66 -21.53 -11.53
CA GLY A 313 -25.81 -22.43 -11.41
C GLY A 313 -27.09 -21.79 -11.96
N GLU A 314 -27.36 -20.54 -11.61
CA GLU A 314 -28.54 -19.81 -12.08
C GLU A 314 -28.49 -19.46 -13.57
N ALA A 315 -27.31 -19.07 -14.08
CA ALA A 315 -27.13 -18.75 -15.49
C ALA A 315 -27.44 -19.94 -16.41
N GLN A 316 -27.12 -21.18 -15.98
CA GLN A 316 -27.50 -22.38 -16.72
C GLN A 316 -29.01 -22.64 -16.68
N GLN A 317 -29.70 -22.38 -15.57
CA GLN A 317 -31.15 -22.55 -15.48
C GLN A 317 -31.92 -21.52 -16.32
N ARG A 318 -31.45 -20.27 -16.38
CA ARG A 318 -32.06 -19.21 -17.22
C ARG A 318 -31.86 -19.42 -18.72
N ASN A 319 -30.74 -20.01 -19.16
CA ASN A 319 -30.51 -20.35 -20.57
C ASN A 319 -31.21 -21.65 -21.02
N SER A 320 -31.74 -22.43 -20.07
CA SER A 320 -32.46 -23.70 -20.34
C SER A 320 -33.98 -23.54 -20.42
N SER A 321 -34.50 -22.34 -20.15
CA SER A 321 -35.93 -21.99 -20.12
C SER A 321 -36.30 -21.09 -21.30
#